data_AF-A0A4S8IGT4-F1
#
_entry.id   AF-A0A4S8IGT4-F1
#
_cell.length_a   1.000
_cell.length_b   1.000
_cell.length_c   1.000
_cell.angle_alpha   90.00
_cell.angle_beta   90.00
_cell.angle_gamma   90.00
#
_symmetry.space_group_name_H-M   'P 1'
#
loop_
_entity.id
_entity.type
_entity.pdbx_description
1 polymer ?
#
loop_
_entity_poly.entity_id
_entity_poly.type
_entity_poly.pdbx_seq_one_letter_code
_entity_poly.pdbx_strand_id
1 'polypeptide(L)'
;MPTVLKVIMEAKERLLEASIGLTTEICKFLDPDEFAEFLKKAGIKETDLVVKLVQVLKEYRYPDIRVPGIRRFVIEQAIWMMRSNRNSIQLFEQSEMERLLEAVAETTSDLECFHIFSGGVGLNRHSKTLSSLVETALHLMTAED
;
A
#
# COMPACT_ATOMS: atom_id res chain seq x y z
N MET A 1 -9.86 13.66 -0.12
CA MET A 1 -8.61 12.89 0.01
C MET A 1 -7.39 13.68 0.55
N PRO A 2 -7.16 14.98 0.29
CA PRO A 2 -5.91 15.65 0.70
C PRO A 2 -5.57 15.52 2.19
N THR A 3 -6.58 15.54 3.07
CA THR A 3 -6.41 15.34 4.52
C THR A 3 -5.83 13.97 4.85
N VAL A 4 -6.37 12.87 4.27
CA VAL A 4 -5.88 11.51 4.57
C VAL A 4 -4.46 11.30 4.05
N LEU A 5 -4.10 11.89 2.91
CA LEU A 5 -2.73 11.85 2.38
C LEU A 5 -1.73 12.51 3.34
N LYS A 6 -2.08 13.66 3.94
CA LYS A 6 -1.26 14.28 4.99
C LYS A 6 -1.12 13.40 6.23
N VAL A 7 -2.22 12.77 6.66
CA VAL A 7 -2.20 11.83 7.79
C VAL A 7 -1.27 10.64 7.49
N ILE A 8 -1.26 10.10 6.27
CA ILE A 8 -0.32 9.04 5.89
C ILE A 8 1.12 9.47 6.13
N MET A 9 1.50 10.71 5.79
CA MET A 9 2.88 11.17 5.94
C MET A 9 3.34 11.22 7.41
N GLU A 10 2.43 11.56 8.33
CA GLU A 10 2.76 11.87 9.74
C GLU A 10 2.39 10.76 10.73
N ALA A 11 1.33 10.01 10.47
CA ALA A 11 0.79 9.01 11.39
C ALA A 11 1.69 7.78 11.54
N LYS A 12 1.38 7.00 12.57
CA LYS A 12 2.00 5.70 12.87
C LYS A 12 0.94 4.68 13.25
N GLU A 13 1.34 3.42 13.26
CA GLU A 13 0.54 2.28 13.73
C GLU A 13 -0.88 2.28 13.14
N ARG A 14 -1.91 2.12 13.96
CA ARG A 14 -3.31 1.94 13.54
C ARG A 14 -3.85 3.09 12.70
N LEU A 15 -3.48 4.33 13.02
CA LEU A 15 -3.96 5.48 12.25
C LEU A 15 -3.32 5.50 10.87
N LEU A 16 -2.04 5.13 10.77
CA LEU A 16 -1.35 4.99 9.49
C LEU A 16 -1.98 3.87 8.66
N GLU A 17 -2.15 2.68 9.23
CA GLU A 17 -2.81 1.55 8.58
C GLU A 17 -4.20 1.93 8.05
N ALA A 18 -5.05 2.50 8.92
CA ALA A 18 -6.40 2.90 8.54
C ALA A 18 -6.41 3.97 7.44
N SER A 19 -5.45 4.89 7.45
CA SER A 19 -5.33 5.96 6.46
C SER A 19 -4.90 5.41 5.09
N ILE A 20 -3.95 4.47 5.05
CA ILE A 20 -3.53 3.80 3.82
C ILE A 20 -4.70 2.95 3.29
N GLY A 21 -5.35 2.15 4.14
CA GLY A 21 -6.51 1.34 3.76
C GLY A 21 -7.69 2.17 3.24
N LEU A 22 -7.97 3.34 3.83
CA LEU A 22 -8.99 4.25 3.29
C LEU A 22 -8.58 4.82 1.93
N THR A 23 -7.30 5.14 1.76
CA THR A 23 -6.75 5.68 0.52
C THR A 23 -6.84 4.65 -0.61
N THR A 24 -6.53 3.38 -0.34
CA THR A 24 -6.66 2.30 -1.33
C THR A 24 -8.11 2.06 -1.76
N GLU A 25 -9.07 2.12 -0.82
CA GLU A 25 -10.49 2.00 -1.15
C GLU A 25 -11.01 3.16 -2.01
N ILE A 26 -10.60 4.39 -1.70
CA ILE A 26 -10.97 5.57 -2.50
C ILE A 26 -10.37 5.49 -3.91
N CYS A 27 -9.10 5.10 -4.03
CA CYS A 27 -8.39 4.98 -5.30
C CYS A 27 -9.09 4.06 -6.32
N LYS A 28 -9.87 3.06 -5.87
CA LYS A 28 -10.64 2.18 -6.79
C LYS A 28 -11.64 2.91 -7.67
N PHE A 29 -12.04 4.12 -7.29
CA PHE A 29 -13.02 4.95 -7.99
C PHE A 29 -12.44 6.25 -8.54
N LEU A 30 -11.11 6.39 -8.49
CA LEU A 30 -10.43 7.64 -8.77
C LEU A 30 -9.61 7.54 -10.05
N ASP A 31 -9.65 8.59 -10.88
CA ASP A 31 -8.76 8.69 -12.02
C ASP A 31 -7.35 9.16 -11.61
N PRO A 32 -6.28 8.76 -12.34
CA PRO A 32 -4.91 9.15 -12.02
C PRO A 32 -4.69 10.68 -11.91
N ASP A 33 -5.35 11.45 -12.77
CA ASP A 33 -5.26 12.91 -12.78
C ASP A 33 -5.90 13.54 -11.53
N GLU A 34 -7.04 12.99 -11.06
CA GLU A 34 -7.67 13.44 -9.83
C GLU A 34 -6.80 13.13 -8.61
N PHE A 35 -6.11 11.98 -8.61
CA PHE A 35 -5.16 11.64 -7.57
C PHE A 35 -3.96 12.59 -7.54
N ALA A 36 -3.41 12.92 -8.72
CA ALA A 36 -2.34 13.91 -8.84
C ALA A 36 -2.79 15.30 -8.33
N GLU A 37 -4.03 15.71 -8.60
CA GLU A 37 -4.60 16.92 -8.01
C GLU A 37 -4.69 16.84 -6.47
N PHE A 38 -5.08 15.69 -5.91
CA PHE A 38 -5.16 15.54 -4.47
C PHE A 38 -3.79 15.58 -3.79
N LEU A 39 -2.76 14.98 -4.41
CA LEU A 39 -1.37 15.11 -3.97
C LEU A 39 -0.92 16.58 -3.98
N LYS A 40 -1.19 17.30 -5.08
CA LYS A 40 -0.90 18.74 -5.19
C LYS A 40 -1.62 19.57 -4.13
N LYS A 41 -2.92 19.34 -3.92
CA LYS A 41 -3.72 20.00 -2.86
C LYS A 41 -3.22 19.65 -1.45
N ALA A 42 -2.61 18.48 -1.27
CA ALA A 42 -1.98 18.09 -0.02
C ALA A 42 -0.56 18.67 0.15
N GLY A 43 0.06 19.20 -0.91
CA GLY A 43 1.45 19.66 -0.90
C GLY A 43 2.46 18.51 -0.85
N ILE A 44 2.08 17.33 -1.37
CA ILE A 44 2.88 16.11 -1.33
C ILE A 44 3.32 15.78 -2.75
N LYS A 45 4.59 15.44 -2.96
CA LYS A 45 5.05 14.88 -4.23
C LYS A 45 4.78 13.39 -4.26
N GLU A 46 4.50 12.85 -5.45
CA GLU A 46 4.34 11.40 -5.66
C GLU A 46 5.54 10.61 -5.13
N THR A 47 6.76 11.13 -5.34
CA THR A 47 8.01 10.59 -4.79
C THR A 47 7.99 10.45 -3.27
N ASP A 48 7.43 11.44 -2.56
CA ASP A 48 7.42 11.46 -1.10
C ASP A 48 6.45 10.39 -0.57
N LEU A 49 5.32 10.20 -1.26
CA LEU A 49 4.39 9.13 -0.94
C LEU A 49 5.00 7.74 -1.20
N VAL A 50 5.67 7.54 -2.34
CA VAL A 50 6.38 6.29 -2.65
C VAL A 50 7.41 5.97 -1.58
N VAL A 51 8.27 6.93 -1.23
CA VAL A 51 9.28 6.76 -0.18
C VAL A 51 8.63 6.42 1.16
N LYS A 52 7.52 7.07 1.51
CA LYS A 52 6.78 6.76 2.74
C LYS A 52 6.26 5.33 2.74
N LEU A 53 5.63 4.88 1.66
CA LEU A 53 5.10 3.51 1.54
C LEU A 53 6.21 2.45 1.68
N VAL A 54 7.34 2.67 1.01
CA VAL A 54 8.52 1.80 1.10
C VAL A 54 9.08 1.76 2.52
N GLN A 55 9.15 2.92 3.19
CA GLN A 55 9.60 2.99 4.58
C GLN A 55 8.67 2.21 5.52
N VAL A 56 7.36 2.26 5.28
CA VAL A 56 6.38 1.46 6.06
C VAL A 56 6.65 -0.03 5.87
N LEU A 57 6.83 -0.53 4.65
CA LEU A 57 7.19 -1.95 4.45
C LEU A 57 8.53 -2.34 5.08
N LYS A 58 9.51 -1.44 5.09
CA LYS A 58 10.79 -1.64 5.79
C LYS A 58 10.61 -1.78 7.31
N GLU A 59 9.75 -0.94 7.90
CA GLU A 59 9.45 -0.96 9.34
C GLU A 59 8.67 -2.23 9.73
N TYR A 60 7.67 -2.59 8.93
CA TYR A 60 6.85 -3.78 9.12
C TYR A 60 7.39 -4.95 8.28
N ARG A 61 8.63 -5.38 8.55
CA ARG A 61 9.24 -6.52 7.83
C ARG A 61 8.50 -7.84 8.09
N TYR A 62 7.86 -7.98 9.25
CA TYR A 62 7.07 -9.14 9.66
C TYR A 62 5.61 -8.72 9.95
N PRO A 63 4.64 -9.64 9.89
CA PRO A 63 3.26 -9.34 10.27
C PRO A 63 3.18 -8.84 11.72
N ASP A 64 2.36 -7.80 11.97
CA ASP A 64 2.13 -7.24 13.29
C ASP A 64 0.64 -7.24 13.63
N ILE A 65 0.26 -7.89 14.73
CA ILE A 65 -1.13 -8.00 15.19
C ILE A 65 -1.79 -6.66 15.52
N ARG A 66 -0.99 -5.61 15.80
CA ARG A 66 -1.51 -4.27 16.09
C ARG A 66 -1.95 -3.53 14.84
N VAL A 67 -1.39 -3.91 13.69
CA VAL A 67 -1.63 -3.35 12.34
C VAL A 67 -1.64 -4.46 11.27
N PRO A 68 -2.57 -5.40 11.37
CA PRO A 68 -2.60 -6.65 10.59
C PRO A 68 -2.73 -6.48 9.07
N GLY A 69 -3.27 -5.36 8.61
CA GLY A 69 -3.49 -5.02 7.20
C GLY A 69 -2.45 -4.07 6.62
N ILE A 70 -1.49 -3.55 7.41
CA ILE A 70 -0.61 -2.46 6.93
C ILE A 70 0.20 -2.85 5.69
N ARG A 71 0.80 -4.06 5.67
CA ARG A 71 1.60 -4.51 4.53
C ARG A 71 0.74 -4.70 3.28
N ARG A 72 -0.46 -5.29 3.46
CA ARG A 72 -1.46 -5.43 2.40
C ARG A 72 -1.83 -4.08 1.80
N PHE A 73 -2.22 -3.11 2.63
CA PHE A 73 -2.69 -1.82 2.12
C PHE A 73 -1.57 -1.05 1.42
N VAL A 74 -0.33 -1.15 1.90
CA VAL A 74 0.81 -0.56 1.17
C VAL A 74 0.96 -1.19 -0.21
N ILE A 75 0.90 -2.52 -0.31
CA ILE A 75 1.05 -3.23 -1.59
C ILE A 75 -0.11 -2.93 -2.53
N GLU A 76 -1.36 -2.91 -2.03
CA GLU A 76 -2.52 -2.52 -2.82
C GLU A 76 -2.41 -1.09 -3.35
N GLN A 77 -1.93 -0.15 -2.52
CA GLN A 77 -1.69 1.23 -2.93
C GLN A 77 -0.61 1.31 -4.02
N ALA A 78 0.50 0.59 -3.86
CA ALA A 78 1.58 0.54 -4.83
C ALA A 78 1.12 -0.04 -6.17
N ILE A 79 0.36 -1.14 -6.16
CA ILE A 79 -0.23 -1.73 -7.36
C ILE A 79 -1.12 -0.73 -8.09
N TRP A 80 -1.97 0.00 -7.35
CA TRP A 80 -2.81 1.02 -7.97
C TRP A 80 -1.94 2.12 -8.62
N MET A 81 -0.94 2.65 -7.91
CA MET A 81 -0.05 3.69 -8.45
C MET A 81 0.71 3.23 -9.70
N MET A 82 1.21 1.99 -9.73
CA MET A 82 1.92 1.42 -10.87
C MET A 82 1.02 1.21 -12.09
N ARG A 83 -0.24 0.82 -11.87
CA ARG A 83 -1.24 0.69 -12.96
C ARG A 83 -1.66 2.04 -13.52
N SER A 84 -1.70 3.06 -12.67
CA SER A 84 -2.16 4.40 -13.02
C SER A 84 -1.11 5.23 -13.78
N ASN A 85 0.18 4.99 -13.54
CA ASN A 85 1.25 5.85 -14.07
C ASN A 85 2.59 5.10 -14.16
N ARG A 86 3.22 5.09 -15.36
CA ARG A 86 4.55 4.50 -15.56
C ARG A 86 5.64 5.15 -14.71
N ASN A 87 5.52 6.44 -14.38
CA ASN A 87 6.51 7.09 -13.50
C ASN A 87 6.51 6.45 -12.10
N SER A 88 5.37 5.99 -11.60
CA SER A 88 5.30 5.26 -10.32
C SER A 88 6.13 3.99 -10.32
N ILE A 89 6.14 3.25 -11.44
CA ILE A 89 6.93 2.01 -11.58
C ILE A 89 8.41 2.33 -11.34
N GLN A 90 8.93 3.33 -12.06
CA GLN A 90 10.33 3.76 -11.93
C GLN A 90 10.67 4.21 -10.51
N LEU A 91 9.76 4.90 -9.83
CA LEU A 91 9.97 5.33 -8.44
C LEU A 91 10.05 4.15 -7.47
N PHE A 92 9.24 3.11 -7.66
CA PHE A 92 9.29 1.90 -6.83
C PHE A 92 10.54 1.05 -7.11
N GLU A 93 10.94 0.91 -8.37
CA GLU A 93 12.19 0.24 -8.76
C GLU A 93 13.41 0.87 -8.08
N GLN A 94 13.49 2.21 -8.11
CA GLN A 94 14.58 2.97 -7.49
C GLN A 94 14.57 2.91 -5.95
N SER A 95 13.49 2.44 -5.34
CA SER A 95 13.28 2.48 -3.88
C SER A 95 13.44 1.11 -3.19
N GLU A 96 14.07 0.11 -3.84
CA GLU A 96 14.23 -1.27 -3.33
C GLU A 96 12.88 -2.00 -3.07
N MET A 97 11.80 -1.58 -3.72
CA MET A 97 10.47 -2.15 -3.48
C MET A 97 10.41 -3.66 -3.79
N GLU A 98 11.10 -4.09 -4.84
CA GLU A 98 11.16 -5.50 -5.26
C GLU A 98 11.66 -6.42 -4.13
N ARG A 99 12.80 -6.10 -3.50
CA ARG A 99 13.35 -6.88 -2.39
C ARG A 99 12.41 -6.91 -1.18
N LEU A 100 11.65 -5.83 -0.94
CA LEU A 100 10.67 -5.80 0.16
C LEU A 100 9.47 -6.69 -0.14
N LEU A 101 9.01 -6.73 -1.40
CA LEU A 101 7.94 -7.60 -1.85
C LEU A 101 8.33 -9.08 -1.69
N GLU A 102 9.55 -9.46 -2.09
CA GLU A 102 10.09 -10.80 -1.87
C GLU A 102 10.12 -11.18 -0.39
N ALA A 103 10.61 -10.28 0.48
CA ALA A 103 10.61 -10.50 1.92
C ALA A 103 9.20 -10.64 2.51
N VAL A 104 8.21 -9.91 1.97
CA VAL A 104 6.81 -10.09 2.36
C VAL A 104 6.30 -11.47 1.92
N ALA A 105 6.61 -11.93 0.71
CA ALA A 105 6.22 -13.26 0.23
C ALA A 105 6.73 -14.38 1.16
N GLU A 106 7.99 -14.28 1.62
CA GLU A 106 8.61 -15.25 2.54
C GLU A 106 8.03 -15.21 3.96
N THR A 107 7.43 -14.08 4.36
CA THR A 107 6.97 -13.83 5.74
C THR A 107 5.46 -13.63 5.84
N THR A 108 4.71 -14.03 4.82
CA THR A 108 3.24 -13.89 4.84
C THR A 108 2.62 -14.69 5.97
N SER A 109 1.57 -14.15 6.58
CA SER A 109 0.79 -14.83 7.62
C SER A 109 -0.70 -14.79 7.31
N ASP A 110 -1.44 -15.79 7.77
CA ASP A 110 -2.91 -15.83 7.71
C ASP A 110 -3.55 -14.59 8.36
N LEU A 111 -2.87 -13.95 9.31
CA LEU A 111 -3.32 -12.69 9.94
C LEU A 111 -3.68 -11.61 8.91
N GLU A 112 -2.95 -11.57 7.79
CA GLU A 112 -3.05 -10.54 6.75
C GLU A 112 -4.05 -10.91 5.64
N CYS A 113 -4.69 -12.07 5.80
CA CYS A 113 -5.73 -12.58 4.91
C CYS A 113 -7.14 -12.22 5.39
N PHE A 114 -7.31 -11.59 6.55
CA PHE A 114 -8.62 -11.26 7.11
C PHE A 114 -8.85 -9.76 7.31
N HIS A 115 -10.08 -9.31 7.07
CA HIS A 115 -10.59 -8.05 7.57
C HIS A 115 -10.75 -8.14 9.09
N ILE A 116 -9.86 -7.48 9.83
CA ILE A 116 -9.97 -7.42 11.29
C ILE A 116 -10.94 -6.29 11.63
N PHE A 117 -12.22 -6.63 11.81
CA PHE A 117 -13.20 -5.72 12.40
C PHE A 117 -12.91 -5.53 13.88
N SER A 118 -13.07 -4.30 14.37
CA SER A 118 -12.92 -3.95 15.79
C SER A 118 -13.93 -4.72 16.65
N GLY A 119 -13.47 -5.83 17.23
CA GLY A 119 -14.16 -6.61 18.25
C GLY A 119 -14.85 -7.86 17.71
N GLY A 120 -14.13 -8.99 17.69
CA GLY A 120 -14.64 -10.38 17.79
C GLY A 120 -15.67 -10.90 16.77
N VAL A 121 -16.30 -10.05 15.96
CA VAL A 121 -17.42 -10.41 15.10
C VAL A 121 -16.99 -10.27 13.65
N GLY A 122 -16.66 -11.42 13.04
CA GLY A 122 -16.52 -11.60 11.60
C GLY A 122 -15.09 -11.44 11.06
N LEU A 123 -14.32 -12.53 11.03
CA LEU A 123 -13.17 -12.63 10.14
C LEU A 123 -13.69 -12.82 8.71
N ASN A 124 -13.85 -11.74 7.94
CA ASN A 124 -14.11 -11.87 6.51
C ASN A 124 -12.77 -11.96 5.76
N ARG A 125 -12.57 -13.00 4.97
CA ARG A 125 -11.32 -13.18 4.22
C ARG A 125 -11.27 -12.18 3.07
N HIS A 126 -10.12 -11.55 2.86
CA HIS A 126 -9.88 -10.79 1.63
C HIS A 126 -10.04 -11.73 0.42
N SER A 127 -10.67 -11.24 -0.65
CA SER A 127 -10.86 -12.03 -1.88
C SER A 127 -9.54 -12.42 -2.54
N LYS A 128 -8.47 -11.65 -2.33
CA LYS A 128 -7.11 -11.92 -2.79
C LYS A 128 -6.18 -12.22 -1.62
N THR A 129 -5.35 -13.25 -1.78
CA THR A 129 -4.25 -13.53 -0.84
C THR A 129 -3.19 -12.44 -0.91
N LEU A 130 -2.41 -12.27 0.16
CA LEU A 130 -1.29 -11.33 0.16
C LEU A 130 -0.23 -11.74 -0.89
N SER A 131 0.03 -13.05 -1.03
CA SER A 131 0.95 -13.59 -2.04
C SER A 131 0.53 -13.20 -3.47
N SER A 132 -0.76 -13.28 -3.80
CA SER A 132 -1.26 -12.87 -5.12
C SER A 132 -1.08 -11.37 -5.39
N LEU A 133 -1.18 -10.54 -4.35
CA LEU A 133 -0.87 -9.10 -4.47
C LEU A 133 0.62 -8.88 -4.71
N VAL A 134 1.49 -9.58 -3.97
CA VAL A 134 2.94 -9.51 -4.17
C VAL A 134 3.33 -9.91 -5.59
N GLU A 135 2.83 -11.04 -6.09
CA GLU A 135 3.06 -11.49 -7.48
C GLU A 135 2.60 -10.43 -8.50
N THR A 136 1.43 -9.82 -8.27
CA THR A 136 0.93 -8.75 -9.14
C THR A 136 1.86 -7.54 -9.13
N ALA A 137 2.35 -7.13 -7.95
CA ALA A 137 3.23 -5.99 -7.80
C ALA A 137 4.59 -6.24 -8.48
N LEU A 138 5.19 -7.41 -8.27
CA LEU A 138 6.43 -7.82 -8.94
C LEU A 138 6.27 -7.85 -10.47
N HIS A 139 5.17 -8.43 -10.96
CA HIS A 139 4.90 -8.48 -12.40
C HIS A 139 4.81 -7.08 -13.02
N LEU A 140 4.15 -6.13 -12.34
CA LEU A 140 4.05 -4.74 -12.81
C LEU A 140 5.41 -4.02 -12.86
N MET A 141 6.36 -4.40 -12.01
CA MET A 141 7.72 -3.85 -12.01
C MET A 141 8.59 -4.44 -13.12
N THR A 142 8.38 -5.72 -13.48
CA THR A 142 9.19 -6.40 -14.51
C THR A 142 8.61 -6.32 -15.92
N ALA A 143 7.38 -5.83 -16.08
CA ALA A 143 6.72 -5.77 -17.38
C ALA A 143 7.34 -4.64 -18.25
N GLU A 144 8.23 -5.03 -19.15
CA GLU A 144 8.63 -4.20 -20.30
C GLU A 144 7.42 -4.05 -21.24
N ASP A 145 7.11 -2.83 -21.70
CA ASP A 145 6.12 -2.59 -22.78
C ASP A 145 6.68 -3.05 -24.12
#